data_AF-A0A433D6T7-F1
#
_entry.id   AF-A0A433D6T7-F1
#
_cell.length_a   1.000
_cell.length_b   1.000
_cell.length_c   1.000
_cell.angle_alpha   90.00
_cell.angle_beta   90.00
_cell.angle_gamma   90.00
#
_symmetry.space_group_name_H-M   'P 1'
#
loop_
_entity.id
_entity.type
_entity.pdbx_description
1 polymer ?
#
loop_
_entity_poly.entity_id
_entity_poly.type
_entity_poly.pdbx_seq_one_letter_code
_entity_poly.pdbx_strand_id
1 'polypeptide(L)'
;MATLETAHYTPTILGLATTLGISAAISVTCVVAFEVFRRRKSMQYLFVPRTRLRVNPTNPIPLYPFSWLVHSITLPEHFYLTHTGLDTTMYLRFLKMAVHFLLLNGIIVCCALLPIHWYAQPPPAEWYDGSPNSNQSVILDQMRSNSTLAYLNVSNVPEGSNLLWAHLVMCYVITISWLWLLFTNYWDYMNMFRIYMSRLAQRGDKVTRTVMVSHVPHELRNDASLAAYFNGLGFGEVEEVRIVRMVGKLERKMERRERTLVLLEKSCIELGRNVVAGVERKRRKKEKRGKSKNVASLGSGRRQEEEEEEEEGGKKTLEMVEY
;
A
#
# COMPACT_ATOMS: atom_id res chain seq x y z
N MET A 1 -3.97 -43.59 0.48
CA MET A 1 -4.78 -42.34 0.54
C MET A 1 -4.83 -41.90 1.98
N ALA A 2 -4.16 -40.80 2.35
CA ALA A 2 -4.32 -40.24 3.68
C ALA A 2 -5.68 -39.53 3.75
N THR A 3 -6.56 -39.96 4.65
CA THR A 3 -7.86 -39.33 4.93
C THR A 3 -7.67 -38.15 5.88
N LEU A 4 -8.50 -37.11 5.72
CA LEU A 4 -8.43 -35.83 6.46
C LEU A 4 -8.40 -35.96 8.00
N GLU A 5 -8.83 -37.09 8.56
CA GLU A 5 -8.85 -37.33 10.00
C GLU A 5 -7.51 -37.83 10.59
N THR A 6 -6.58 -38.31 9.76
CA THR A 6 -5.27 -38.83 10.23
C THR A 6 -4.10 -37.88 9.97
N ALA A 7 -4.37 -36.71 9.37
CA ALA A 7 -3.39 -35.67 9.17
C ALA A 7 -3.17 -34.87 10.47
N HIS A 8 -2.54 -35.49 11.47
CA HIS A 8 -1.97 -34.74 12.58
C HIS A 8 -0.90 -33.80 12.00
N TYR A 9 -1.19 -32.50 11.99
CA TYR A 9 -0.25 -31.47 11.58
C TYR A 9 0.86 -31.42 12.62
N THR A 10 1.92 -32.21 12.43
CA THR A 10 3.12 -32.10 13.26
C THR A 10 3.83 -30.81 12.87
N PRO A 11 4.04 -29.86 13.80
CA PRO A 11 4.70 -28.59 13.50
C PRO A 11 6.17 -28.87 13.18
N THR A 12 6.47 -29.08 11.90
CA THR A 12 7.82 -29.33 11.42
C THR A 12 8.51 -28.02 11.07
N ILE A 13 9.81 -27.90 11.39
CA ILE A 13 10.64 -26.77 10.94
C ILE A 13 10.62 -26.66 9.41
N LEU A 14 10.55 -27.80 8.70
CA LEU A 14 10.45 -27.81 7.24
C LEU A 14 9.13 -27.18 6.75
N GLY A 15 8.01 -27.46 7.41
CA GLY A 15 6.72 -26.80 7.13
C GLY A 15 6.76 -25.29 7.39
N LEU A 16 7.40 -24.86 8.48
CA LEU A 16 7.60 -23.44 8.77
C LEU A 16 8.53 -22.78 7.75
N ALA A 17 9.63 -23.42 7.38
CA ALA A 17 10.59 -22.91 6.41
C ALA A 17 9.98 -22.79 5.00
N THR A 18 9.18 -23.77 4.59
CA THR A 18 8.47 -23.74 3.29
C THR A 18 7.42 -22.64 3.23
N THR A 19 6.59 -22.48 4.28
CA THR A 19 5.59 -21.41 4.34
C THR A 19 6.23 -20.02 4.44
N LEU A 20 7.30 -19.87 5.21
CA LEU A 20 8.11 -18.66 5.26
C LEU A 20 8.77 -18.37 3.91
N GLY A 21 9.28 -19.38 3.22
CA GLY A 21 9.85 -19.25 1.88
C GLY A 21 8.82 -18.78 0.85
N ILE A 22 7.61 -19.36 0.85
CA ILE A 22 6.52 -18.96 -0.05
C ILE A 22 6.08 -17.52 0.23
N SER A 23 5.84 -17.17 1.49
CA SER A 23 5.43 -15.82 1.88
C SER A 23 6.53 -14.78 1.62
N ALA A 24 7.80 -15.13 1.83
CA ALA A 24 8.94 -14.31 1.45
C ALA A 24 9.02 -14.10 -0.07
N ALA A 25 8.84 -15.14 -0.88
CA ALA A 25 8.83 -15.02 -2.33
C ALA A 25 7.70 -14.10 -2.84
N ILE A 26 6.50 -14.22 -2.26
CA ILE A 26 5.37 -13.35 -2.59
C ILE A 26 5.68 -11.90 -2.20
N SER A 27 6.16 -11.67 -0.97
CA SER A 27 6.46 -10.31 -0.50
C SER A 27 7.57 -9.64 -1.31
N VAL A 28 8.65 -10.35 -1.65
CA VAL A 28 9.71 -9.85 -2.53
C VAL A 28 9.15 -9.50 -3.90
N THR A 29 8.30 -10.36 -4.48
CA THR A 29 7.67 -10.09 -5.78
C THR A 29 6.81 -8.83 -5.73
N CYS A 30 6.01 -8.65 -4.68
CA CYS A 30 5.20 -7.45 -4.47
C CYS A 30 6.05 -6.18 -4.28
N VAL A 31 7.13 -6.25 -3.51
CA VAL A 31 8.03 -5.10 -3.28
C VAL A 31 8.75 -4.72 -4.58
N VAL A 32 9.22 -5.69 -5.36
CA VAL A 32 9.84 -5.44 -6.67
C VAL A 32 8.83 -4.83 -7.63
N ALA A 33 7.62 -5.37 -7.71
CA ALA A 33 6.55 -4.80 -8.53
C ALA A 33 6.22 -3.35 -8.11
N PHE A 34 6.14 -3.09 -6.81
CA PHE A 34 5.93 -1.75 -6.26
C PHE A 34 7.06 -0.78 -6.66
N GLU A 35 8.33 -1.16 -6.50
CA GLU A 35 9.48 -0.33 -6.90
C GLU A 35 9.47 -0.04 -8.42
N VAL A 36 9.14 -1.03 -9.25
CA VAL A 36 9.01 -0.84 -10.70
C VAL A 36 7.87 0.12 -11.05
N PHE A 37 6.69 -0.07 -10.47
CA PHE A 37 5.53 0.77 -10.74
C PHE A 37 5.71 2.20 -10.23
N ARG A 38 6.33 2.39 -9.06
CA ARG A 38 6.64 3.70 -8.50
C ARG A 38 7.61 4.50 -9.35
N ARG A 39 8.58 3.84 -10.01
CA ARG A 39 9.55 4.50 -10.90
C ARG A 39 8.99 4.86 -12.28
N ARG A 40 7.94 4.16 -12.73
CA ARG A 40 7.35 4.40 -14.05
C ARG A 40 6.60 5.73 -14.09
N LYS A 41 7.08 6.69 -14.89
CA LYS A 41 6.47 8.05 -15.04
C LYS A 41 4.96 8.03 -15.29
N SER A 42 4.46 7.05 -16.05
CA SER A 42 3.04 6.90 -16.34
C SER A 42 2.18 6.59 -15.11
N MET A 43 2.73 5.88 -14.12
CA MET A 43 2.00 5.44 -12.91
C MET A 43 2.23 6.35 -11.69
N GLN A 44 3.12 7.32 -11.78
CA GLN A 44 3.40 8.26 -10.68
C GLN A 44 2.17 9.05 -10.23
N TYR A 45 1.18 9.24 -11.11
CA TYR A 45 -0.07 9.92 -10.75
C TYR A 45 -0.84 9.17 -9.64
N LEU A 46 -0.77 7.85 -9.64
CA LEU A 46 -1.49 6.99 -8.70
C LEU A 46 -0.76 6.88 -7.36
N PHE A 47 0.58 6.75 -7.39
CA PHE A 47 1.38 6.53 -6.19
C PHE A 47 1.79 7.81 -5.46
N VAL A 48 1.73 8.97 -6.12
CA VAL A 48 2.17 10.25 -5.55
C VAL A 48 1.15 11.38 -5.77
N PRO A 49 -0.14 11.20 -5.41
CA PRO A 49 -1.14 12.25 -5.58
C PRO A 49 -0.90 13.43 -4.64
N ARG A 50 -0.42 13.18 -3.41
CA ARG A 50 -0.27 14.22 -2.38
C ARG A 50 0.87 15.21 -2.62
N THR A 51 1.92 14.82 -3.36
CA THR A 51 2.97 15.78 -3.75
C THR A 51 2.50 16.75 -4.84
N ARG A 52 1.37 16.43 -5.49
CA ARG A 52 0.76 17.22 -6.57
C ARG A 52 -0.46 18.02 -6.11
N LEU A 53 -0.75 18.01 -4.80
CA LEU A 53 -1.81 18.85 -4.23
C LEU A 53 -1.42 20.32 -4.35
N ARG A 54 -2.40 21.18 -4.69
CA ARG A 54 -2.21 22.63 -4.76
C ARG A 54 -1.95 23.25 -3.38
N VAL A 55 -2.50 22.66 -2.32
CA VAL A 55 -2.40 23.13 -0.94
C VAL A 55 -1.64 22.10 -0.13
N ASN A 56 -0.60 22.54 0.59
CA ASN A 56 0.26 21.72 1.44
C ASN A 56 0.82 20.45 0.75
N PRO A 57 1.52 20.59 -0.40
CA PRO A 57 2.15 19.47 -1.06
C PRO A 57 3.20 18.83 -0.15
N THR A 58 3.24 17.51 -0.13
CA THR A 58 4.34 16.76 0.50
C THR A 58 5.61 16.88 -0.35
N ASN A 59 6.78 16.91 0.28
CA ASN A 59 8.05 16.92 -0.44
C ASN A 59 8.19 15.67 -1.33
N PRO A 60 8.75 15.80 -2.55
CA PRO A 60 8.96 14.66 -3.42
C PRO A 60 10.00 13.71 -2.82
N ILE A 61 9.64 12.44 -2.71
CA ILE A 61 10.55 11.39 -2.24
C ILE A 61 11.51 11.04 -3.40
N PRO A 62 12.83 10.94 -3.16
CA PRO A 62 13.77 10.57 -4.22
C PRO A 62 13.49 9.13 -4.74
N LEU A 63 13.89 8.88 -5.99
CA LEU A 63 13.62 7.63 -6.73
C LEU A 63 14.64 6.50 -6.46
N TYR A 64 15.49 6.65 -5.44
CA TYR A 64 16.41 5.59 -5.01
C TYR A 64 15.63 4.40 -4.42
N PRO A 65 16.11 3.14 -4.62
CA PRO A 65 15.48 1.95 -4.03
C PRO A 65 15.41 2.10 -2.51
N PHE A 66 14.29 1.68 -1.90
CA PHE A 66 14.06 1.71 -0.45
C PHE A 66 14.15 3.08 0.24
N SER A 67 14.42 4.16 -0.49
CA SER A 67 14.49 5.50 0.12
C SER A 67 13.15 5.94 0.71
N TRP A 68 12.03 5.42 0.19
CA TRP A 68 10.70 5.64 0.77
C TRP A 68 10.57 5.08 2.18
N LEU A 69 11.21 3.95 2.48
CA LEU A 69 11.13 3.31 3.78
C LEU A 69 11.85 4.17 4.83
N VAL A 70 13.09 4.56 4.53
CA VAL A 70 13.89 5.45 5.39
C VAL A 70 13.20 6.79 5.59
N HIS A 71 12.66 7.37 4.51
CA HIS A 71 11.93 8.63 4.61
C HIS A 71 10.69 8.48 5.51
N SER A 72 9.89 7.44 5.31
CA SER A 72 8.66 7.22 6.11
C SER A 72 8.93 7.09 7.61
N ILE A 73 10.06 6.46 7.99
CA ILE A 73 10.44 6.26 9.39
C ILE A 73 11.05 7.52 10.02
N THR A 74 11.77 8.32 9.22
CA THR A 74 12.46 9.53 9.70
C THR A 74 11.58 10.78 9.75
N LEU A 75 10.38 10.74 9.18
CA LEU A 75 9.46 11.88 9.17
C LEU A 75 9.03 12.30 10.60
N PRO A 76 9.08 13.60 10.93
CA PRO A 76 8.69 14.08 12.26
C PRO A 76 7.18 14.06 12.47
N GLU A 77 6.75 13.80 13.70
CA GLU A 77 5.32 13.66 14.04
C GLU A 77 4.49 14.94 13.78
N HIS A 78 5.08 16.12 13.98
CA HIS A 78 4.43 17.40 13.70
C HIS A 78 4.06 17.57 12.21
N PHE A 79 4.83 16.96 11.31
CA PHE A 79 4.55 17.00 9.88
C PHE A 79 3.25 16.24 9.56
N TYR A 80 3.05 15.06 10.14
CA TYR A 80 1.83 14.28 9.97
C TYR A 80 0.60 15.03 10.49
N LEU A 81 0.71 15.68 11.65
CA LEU A 81 -0.41 16.42 12.24
C LEU A 81 -0.91 17.55 11.31
N THR A 82 0.01 18.21 10.61
CA THR A 82 -0.32 19.33 9.72
C THR A 82 -0.83 18.88 8.35
N HIS A 83 -0.26 17.80 7.79
CA HIS A 83 -0.55 17.37 6.40
C HIS A 83 -1.63 16.30 6.28
N THR A 84 -1.79 15.40 7.26
CA THR A 84 -2.73 14.27 7.21
C THR A 84 -3.87 14.37 8.23
N GLY A 85 -3.76 15.28 9.20
CA GLY A 85 -4.74 15.47 10.26
C GLY A 85 -4.45 14.62 11.50
N LEU A 86 -5.26 14.82 12.54
CA LEU A 86 -5.04 14.19 13.84
C LEU A 86 -5.23 12.67 13.80
N ASP A 87 -6.31 12.20 13.18
CA ASP A 87 -6.70 10.78 13.15
C ASP A 87 -5.62 9.88 12.51
N THR A 88 -5.17 10.23 11.31
CA THR A 88 -4.09 9.49 10.63
C THR A 88 -2.78 9.51 11.42
N THR A 89 -2.46 10.64 12.07
CA THR A 89 -1.27 10.75 12.91
C THR A 89 -1.35 9.80 14.10
N MET A 90 -2.53 9.66 14.71
CA MET A 90 -2.75 8.73 15.83
C MET A 90 -2.67 7.28 15.40
N TYR A 91 -3.25 6.94 14.25
CA TYR A 91 -3.12 5.59 13.69
C TYR A 91 -1.64 5.22 13.45
N LEU A 92 -0.86 6.13 12.87
CA LEU A 92 0.57 5.90 12.63
C LEU A 92 1.36 5.78 13.94
N ARG A 93 1.05 6.60 14.94
CA ARG A 93 1.66 6.54 16.27
C ARG A 93 1.35 5.21 16.97
N PHE A 94 0.11 4.72 16.86
CA PHE A 94 -0.30 3.41 17.38
C PHE A 94 0.46 2.27 16.70
N LEU A 95 0.56 2.27 15.36
CA LEU A 95 1.33 1.27 14.63
C LEU A 95 2.81 1.27 15.03
N LYS A 96 3.43 2.45 15.12
CA LYS A 96 4.82 2.61 15.56
C LYS A 96 4.99 2.03 16.97
N MET A 97 4.09 2.38 17.89
CA MET A 97 4.09 1.88 19.25
C MET A 97 3.97 0.35 19.31
N ALA A 98 3.06 -0.25 18.54
CA ALA A 98 2.90 -1.70 18.45
C ALA A 98 4.15 -2.40 17.92
N VAL A 99 4.82 -1.84 16.91
CA VAL A 99 6.09 -2.39 16.37
C VAL A 99 7.20 -2.34 17.42
N HIS A 100 7.35 -1.21 18.14
CA HIS A 100 8.37 -1.09 19.19
C HIS A 100 8.08 -2.06 20.35
N PHE A 101 6.80 -2.21 20.73
CA PHE A 101 6.37 -3.16 21.74
C PHE A 101 6.72 -4.59 21.37
N LEU A 102 6.38 -5.00 20.14
CA LEU A 102 6.64 -6.36 19.66
C LEU A 102 8.14 -6.65 19.52
N LEU A 103 8.94 -5.68 19.06
CA LEU A 103 10.40 -5.83 18.97
C LEU A 103 11.03 -5.96 20.36
N LEU A 104 10.71 -5.05 21.28
CA LEU A 104 11.31 -5.04 22.61
C LEU A 104 10.88 -6.27 23.42
N ASN A 105 9.58 -6.59 23.46
CA ASN A 105 9.11 -7.78 24.15
C ASN A 105 9.53 -9.05 23.44
N GLY A 106 9.60 -9.07 22.11
CA GLY A 106 10.12 -10.20 21.34
C GLY A 106 11.55 -10.54 21.75
N ILE A 107 12.43 -9.54 21.88
CA ILE A 107 13.80 -9.75 22.36
C ILE A 107 13.80 -10.27 23.81
N ILE A 108 13.03 -9.65 24.72
CA ILE A 108 12.98 -10.06 26.13
C ILE A 108 12.46 -11.49 26.28
N VAL A 109 11.34 -11.81 25.63
CA VAL A 109 10.70 -13.13 25.61
C VAL A 109 11.64 -14.16 25.01
N CYS A 110 12.24 -13.89 23.86
CA CYS A 110 13.19 -14.81 23.24
C CYS A 110 14.40 -15.04 24.15
N CYS A 111 15.01 -13.99 24.69
CA CYS A 111 16.20 -14.12 25.55
C CYS A 111 15.90 -14.81 26.89
N ALA A 112 14.69 -14.70 27.43
CA ALA A 112 14.36 -15.32 28.71
C ALA A 112 13.74 -16.71 28.56
N LEU A 113 12.76 -16.89 27.67
CA LEU A 113 12.01 -18.14 27.58
C LEU A 113 12.71 -19.19 26.71
N LEU A 114 13.45 -18.83 25.65
CA LEU A 114 14.16 -19.83 24.84
C LEU A 114 15.21 -20.61 25.65
N PRO A 115 16.07 -19.98 26.48
CA PRO A 115 16.99 -20.74 27.32
C PRO A 115 16.25 -21.61 28.34
N ILE A 116 15.19 -21.09 28.96
CA ILE A 116 14.39 -21.84 29.94
C ILE A 116 13.80 -23.10 29.28
N HIS A 117 13.23 -22.99 28.08
CA HIS A 117 12.71 -24.13 27.34
C HIS A 117 13.80 -25.12 26.93
N TRP A 118 14.97 -24.62 26.57
CA TRP A 118 16.13 -25.45 26.22
C TRP A 118 16.66 -26.24 27.42
N TYR A 119 16.72 -25.66 28.61
CA TYR A 119 17.22 -26.32 29.82
C TYR A 119 16.15 -27.13 30.57
N ALA A 120 14.86 -26.88 30.34
CA ALA A 120 13.75 -27.62 30.94
C ALA A 120 13.60 -29.06 30.42
N GLN A 121 14.47 -29.52 29.52
CA GLN A 121 14.50 -30.88 29.01
C GLN A 121 14.48 -31.85 30.20
N PRO A 122 13.50 -32.76 30.31
CA PRO A 122 13.62 -33.85 31.26
C PRO A 122 14.91 -34.63 30.93
N PRO A 123 15.65 -35.13 31.93
CA PRO A 123 16.72 -36.09 31.65
C PRO A 123 16.14 -37.18 30.74
N PRO A 124 16.86 -37.64 29.70
CA PRO A 124 16.32 -38.60 28.75
C PRO A 124 15.73 -39.77 29.55
N ALA A 125 14.39 -39.87 29.55
CA ALA A 125 13.70 -40.96 30.18
C ALA A 125 14.15 -42.22 29.45
N GLU A 126 14.98 -43.01 30.13
CA GLU A 126 15.13 -44.47 30.08
C GLU A 126 14.56 -45.20 28.85
N TRP A 127 14.94 -44.78 27.65
CA TRP A 127 14.93 -45.61 26.44
C TRP A 127 16.37 -45.85 25.96
N TYR A 128 17.29 -45.92 26.93
CA TYR A 128 18.66 -46.35 26.71
C TYR A 128 18.66 -47.88 26.56
N ASP A 129 18.39 -48.36 25.34
CA ASP A 129 18.96 -49.64 24.92
C ASP A 129 20.48 -49.50 25.03
N GLY A 130 21.10 -50.32 25.87
CA GLY A 130 22.46 -50.22 26.37
C GLY A 130 23.55 -50.38 25.31
N SER A 131 23.62 -49.47 24.34
CA SER A 131 24.65 -49.42 23.31
C SER A 131 25.62 -48.26 23.59
N PRO A 132 26.90 -48.55 23.94
CA PRO A 132 27.81 -47.56 24.53
C PRO A 132 28.52 -46.66 23.51
N ASN A 133 28.04 -46.50 22.27
CA ASN A 133 28.83 -45.88 21.19
C ASN A 133 28.05 -44.97 20.22
N SER A 134 27.13 -44.13 20.70
CA SER A 134 26.45 -43.15 19.84
C SER A 134 26.62 -41.72 20.36
N ASN A 135 27.88 -41.32 20.50
CA ASN A 135 28.25 -39.98 20.93
C ASN A 135 27.97 -39.00 19.77
N GLN A 136 27.09 -38.02 20.03
CA GLN A 136 26.86 -36.79 19.24
C GLN A 136 26.00 -36.89 17.96
N SER A 137 25.95 -38.02 17.23
CA SER A 137 25.14 -38.14 16.00
C SER A 137 23.63 -38.21 16.26
N VAL A 138 23.21 -38.80 17.39
CA VAL A 138 21.79 -38.98 17.75
C VAL A 138 21.12 -37.65 18.11
N ILE A 139 21.85 -36.74 18.75
CA ILE A 139 21.33 -35.41 19.11
C ILE A 139 21.06 -34.58 17.84
N LEU A 140 21.95 -34.66 16.84
CA LEU A 140 21.78 -33.95 15.56
C LEU A 140 20.68 -34.59 14.69
N ASP A 141 20.55 -35.92 14.66
CA ASP A 141 19.46 -36.59 13.95
C ASP A 141 18.10 -36.41 14.62
N GLN A 142 18.06 -36.30 15.96
CA GLN A 142 16.85 -35.99 16.72
C GLN A 142 16.45 -34.51 16.61
N MET A 143 17.43 -33.60 16.40
CA MET A 143 17.17 -32.22 15.97
C MET A 143 16.65 -32.14 14.53
N ARG A 144 17.02 -33.09 13.66
CA ARG A 144 16.54 -33.20 12.28
C ARG A 144 15.14 -33.84 12.21
N SER A 145 14.77 -34.70 13.16
CA SER A 145 13.42 -35.27 13.25
C SER A 145 12.44 -34.25 13.86
N ASN A 146 11.56 -33.68 13.03
CA ASN A 146 10.17 -33.21 13.23
C ASN A 146 9.63 -32.62 14.57
N SER A 147 10.40 -32.51 15.65
CA SER A 147 9.94 -32.23 17.02
C SER A 147 10.67 -31.05 17.68
N THR A 148 11.53 -30.35 16.96
CA THR A 148 12.33 -29.24 17.50
C THR A 148 11.50 -28.02 17.91
N LEU A 149 10.39 -27.75 17.22
CA LEU A 149 9.42 -26.73 17.65
C LEU A 149 8.65 -27.13 18.91
N ALA A 150 8.48 -28.43 19.17
CA ALA A 150 7.85 -28.90 20.40
C ALA A 150 8.73 -28.65 21.64
N TYR A 151 10.06 -28.68 21.47
CA TYR A 151 11.01 -28.33 22.55
C TYR A 151 11.03 -26.84 22.90
N LEU A 152 10.65 -25.96 21.97
CA LEU A 152 10.57 -24.50 22.18
C LEU A 152 9.19 -24.05 22.68
N ASN A 153 8.31 -25.00 23.00
CA ASN A 153 6.97 -24.75 23.50
C ASN A 153 6.86 -25.16 24.97
N VAL A 154 5.86 -24.62 25.66
CA VAL A 154 5.53 -24.95 27.06
C VAL A 154 5.26 -26.44 27.26
N SER A 155 4.89 -27.17 26.19
CA SER A 155 4.72 -28.64 26.19
C SER A 155 5.98 -29.42 26.60
N ASN A 156 7.16 -28.81 26.54
CA ASN A 156 8.39 -29.43 27.01
C ASN A 156 8.53 -29.41 28.56
N VAL A 157 7.78 -28.55 29.24
CA VAL A 157 7.91 -28.37 30.70
C VAL A 157 7.01 -29.38 31.43
N PRO A 158 7.56 -30.23 32.31
CA PRO A 158 6.76 -31.22 33.05
C PRO A 158 5.78 -30.56 34.02
N GLU A 159 4.62 -31.20 34.19
CA GLU A 159 3.56 -30.75 35.10
C GLU A 159 4.08 -30.68 36.54
N GLY A 160 3.80 -29.56 37.24
CA GLY A 160 4.27 -29.33 38.61
C GLY A 160 5.69 -28.74 38.75
N SER A 161 6.37 -28.43 37.64
CA SER A 161 7.70 -27.82 37.68
C SER A 161 7.69 -26.34 38.10
N ASN A 162 8.67 -25.94 38.91
CA ASN A 162 8.91 -24.54 39.30
C ASN A 162 9.19 -23.62 38.08
N LEU A 163 9.54 -24.18 36.92
CA LEU A 163 9.77 -23.45 35.67
C LEU A 163 8.51 -22.73 35.13
N LEU A 164 7.31 -23.15 35.55
CA LEU A 164 6.05 -22.47 35.18
C LEU A 164 5.92 -21.09 35.84
N TRP A 165 6.56 -20.85 36.99
CA TRP A 165 6.57 -19.53 37.62
C TRP A 165 7.24 -18.47 36.74
N ALA A 166 8.27 -18.83 35.98
CA ALA A 166 8.92 -17.91 35.05
C ALA A 166 7.96 -17.45 33.94
N HIS A 167 7.09 -18.35 33.45
CA HIS A 167 6.07 -18.01 32.44
C HIS A 167 5.02 -17.05 33.01
N LEU A 168 4.58 -17.29 34.24
CA LEU A 168 3.64 -16.42 34.94
C LEU A 168 4.22 -15.01 35.14
N VAL A 169 5.46 -14.91 35.63
CA VAL A 169 6.15 -13.63 35.80
C VAL A 169 6.29 -12.90 34.45
N MET A 170 6.69 -13.60 33.38
CA MET A 170 6.81 -13.01 32.05
C MET A 170 5.46 -12.51 31.51
N CYS A 171 4.36 -13.23 31.77
CA CYS A 171 3.02 -12.77 31.40
C CYS A 171 2.67 -11.45 32.11
N TYR A 172 2.96 -11.34 33.41
CA TYR A 172 2.78 -10.08 34.15
C TYR A 172 3.67 -8.95 33.61
N VAL A 173 4.93 -9.23 33.29
CA VAL A 173 5.84 -8.22 32.72
C VAL A 173 5.32 -7.70 31.37
N ILE A 174 4.91 -8.60 30.47
CA ILE A 174 4.39 -8.22 29.15
C ILE A 174 3.08 -7.42 29.28
N THR A 175 2.16 -7.86 30.14
CA THR A 175 0.87 -7.18 30.34
C THR A 175 1.04 -5.80 30.98
N ILE A 176 1.88 -5.66 32.00
CA ILE A 176 2.19 -4.37 32.63
C ILE A 176 2.90 -3.44 31.64
N SER A 177 3.88 -3.97 30.88
CA SER A 177 4.58 -3.22 29.83
C SER A 177 3.61 -2.69 28.77
N TRP A 178 2.64 -3.51 28.35
CA TRP A 178 1.61 -3.10 27.40
C TRP A 178 0.70 -2.01 27.97
N LEU A 179 0.19 -2.20 29.19
CA LEU A 179 -0.68 -1.22 29.86
C LEU A 179 0.03 0.12 30.07
N TRP A 180 1.30 0.09 30.48
CA TRP A 180 2.11 1.29 30.66
C TRP A 180 2.33 2.05 29.36
N LEU A 181 2.66 1.34 28.27
CA LEU A 181 2.86 1.92 26.95
C LEU A 181 1.56 2.51 26.37
N LEU A 182 0.44 1.81 26.56
CA LEU A 182 -0.89 2.28 26.18
C LEU A 182 -1.26 3.57 26.94
N PHE A 183 -1.04 3.59 28.25
CA PHE A 183 -1.31 4.75 29.09
C PHE A 183 -0.47 5.97 28.67
N THR A 184 0.82 5.77 28.45
CA THR A 184 1.73 6.84 27.99
C THR A 184 1.27 7.40 26.65
N ASN A 185 0.94 6.53 25.70
CA ASN A 185 0.46 6.95 24.38
C ASN A 185 -0.89 7.69 24.45
N TYR A 186 -1.80 7.24 25.31
CA TYR A 186 -3.08 7.90 25.54
C TYR A 186 -2.92 9.30 26.14
N TRP A 187 -1.99 9.47 27.08
CA TRP A 187 -1.70 10.78 27.67
C TRP A 187 -1.17 11.76 26.63
N ASP A 188 -0.23 11.31 25.80
CA ASP A 188 0.31 12.12 24.71
C ASP A 188 -0.76 12.47 23.66
N TYR A 189 -1.64 11.51 23.34
CA TYR A 189 -2.79 11.75 22.47
C TYR A 189 -3.67 12.86 23.03
N MET A 190 -4.01 12.81 24.32
CA MET A 190 -4.85 13.81 24.95
C MET A 190 -4.24 15.21 24.84
N ASN A 191 -2.92 15.32 25.00
CA ASN A 191 -2.21 16.58 24.83
C ASN A 191 -2.28 17.08 23.37
N MET A 192 -2.02 16.20 22.40
CA MET A 192 -2.10 16.54 20.97
C MET A 192 -3.53 16.91 20.55
N PHE A 193 -4.54 16.21 21.05
CA PHE A 193 -5.94 16.49 20.80
C PHE A 193 -6.33 17.87 21.33
N ARG A 194 -5.92 18.23 22.55
CA ARG A 194 -6.17 19.55 23.13
C ARG A 194 -5.57 20.67 22.28
N ILE A 195 -4.31 20.54 21.87
CA ILE A 195 -3.62 21.52 21.02
C ILE A 195 -4.27 21.60 19.62
N TYR A 196 -4.66 20.46 19.06
CA TYR A 196 -5.31 20.41 17.76
C TYR A 196 -6.67 21.10 17.79
N MET A 197 -7.49 20.79 18.79
CA MET A 197 -8.81 21.39 18.95
C MET A 197 -8.73 22.90 19.22
N SER A 198 -7.76 23.35 20.03
CA SER A 198 -7.57 24.78 20.26
C SER A 198 -7.18 25.53 18.99
N ARG A 199 -6.34 24.93 18.13
CA ARG A 199 -5.97 25.49 16.82
C ARG A 199 -7.17 25.59 15.88
N LEU A 200 -8.04 24.57 15.86
CA LEU A 200 -9.28 24.62 15.06
C LEU A 200 -10.21 25.74 15.54
N ALA A 201 -10.35 25.91 16.86
CA ALA A 201 -11.16 26.97 17.46
C ALA A 201 -10.59 28.36 17.13
N GLN A 202 -9.27 28.54 17.22
CA GLN A 202 -8.57 29.78 16.86
C GLN A 202 -8.72 30.13 15.37
N ARG A 203 -8.70 29.13 14.49
CA ARG A 203 -8.92 29.33 13.05
C ARG A 203 -10.36 29.74 12.73
N GLY A 204 -11.29 29.57 13.67
CA GLY A 204 -12.71 29.82 13.46
C GLY A 204 -13.33 28.84 12.47
N ASP A 205 -12.83 27.60 12.45
CA ASP A 205 -13.37 26.60 11.53
C ASP A 205 -14.82 26.25 11.90
N LYS A 206 -15.69 26.18 10.89
CA LYS A 206 -17.13 25.99 11.07
C LYS A 206 -17.44 24.72 11.85
N VAL A 207 -16.61 23.70 11.72
CA VAL A 207 -16.73 22.41 12.43
C VAL A 207 -16.74 22.58 13.95
N THR A 208 -16.04 23.58 14.50
CA THR A 208 -15.96 23.80 15.97
C THR A 208 -17.15 24.58 16.54
N ARG A 209 -17.89 25.31 15.68
CA ARG A 209 -19.01 26.18 16.08
C ARG A 209 -20.38 25.66 15.62
N THR A 210 -20.39 24.64 14.77
CA THR A 210 -21.62 24.04 14.25
C THR A 210 -22.06 22.88 15.13
N VAL A 211 -23.30 22.93 15.61
CA VAL A 211 -23.91 21.84 16.39
C VAL A 211 -24.99 21.18 15.55
N MET A 212 -24.96 19.85 15.48
CA MET A 212 -26.04 19.08 14.86
C MET A 212 -27.11 18.79 15.91
N VAL A 213 -28.32 19.33 15.70
CA VAL A 213 -29.48 19.08 16.56
C VAL A 213 -30.35 18.01 15.93
N SER A 214 -30.48 16.89 16.63
CA SER A 214 -31.32 15.76 16.21
C SER A 214 -32.70 15.82 16.86
N HIS A 215 -33.71 15.22 16.21
CA HIS A 215 -35.08 15.09 16.74
C HIS A 215 -35.78 16.43 17.04
N VAL A 216 -35.77 17.36 16.07
CA VAL A 216 -36.47 18.65 16.20
C VAL A 216 -38.00 18.45 16.16
N PRO A 217 -38.75 18.96 17.14
CA PRO A 217 -40.23 18.94 17.15
C PRO A 217 -40.82 19.58 15.89
N HIS A 218 -42.04 19.17 15.51
CA HIS A 218 -42.69 19.65 14.29
C HIS A 218 -42.88 21.17 14.26
N GLU A 219 -43.15 21.79 15.41
CA GLU A 219 -43.37 23.23 15.57
C GLU A 219 -42.11 24.07 15.31
N LEU A 220 -40.93 23.48 15.57
CA LEU A 220 -39.62 24.14 15.42
C LEU A 220 -38.92 23.77 14.11
N ARG A 221 -39.58 23.07 13.19
CA ARG A 221 -39.01 22.62 11.91
C ARG A 221 -38.99 23.71 10.82
N ASN A 222 -38.79 24.97 11.22
CA ASN A 222 -38.54 26.09 10.32
C ASN A 222 -37.25 26.79 10.74
N ASP A 223 -36.45 27.25 9.76
CA ASP A 223 -35.13 27.86 10.01
C ASP A 223 -35.27 29.09 10.93
N ALA A 224 -36.30 29.91 10.71
CA ALA A 224 -36.59 31.10 11.51
C ALA A 224 -37.08 30.79 12.93
N SER A 225 -37.98 29.80 13.10
CA SER A 225 -38.49 29.41 14.42
C SER A 225 -37.39 28.79 15.28
N LEU A 226 -36.51 28.00 14.66
CA LEU A 226 -35.40 27.35 15.35
C LEU A 226 -34.35 28.39 15.78
N ALA A 227 -34.05 29.37 14.93
CA ALA A 227 -33.19 30.50 15.28
C ALA A 227 -33.78 31.32 16.45
N ALA A 228 -35.07 31.63 16.42
CA ALA A 228 -35.74 32.36 17.49
C ALA A 228 -35.70 31.60 18.84
N TYR A 229 -35.91 30.29 18.80
CA TYR A 229 -35.82 29.42 19.98
C TYR A 229 -34.42 29.43 20.61
N PHE A 230 -33.36 29.29 19.80
CA PHE A 230 -31.98 29.31 20.30
C PHE A 230 -31.55 30.70 20.79
N ASN A 231 -31.97 31.77 20.12
CA ASN A 231 -31.72 33.13 20.59
C ASN A 231 -32.44 33.41 21.92
N GLY A 232 -33.63 32.84 22.13
CA GLY A 232 -34.37 32.96 23.39
C GLY A 232 -33.74 32.23 24.58
N LEU A 233 -32.87 31.24 24.33
CA LEU A 233 -32.19 30.47 25.38
C LEU A 233 -30.96 31.19 25.99
N GLY A 234 -30.47 32.25 25.36
CA GLY A 234 -29.35 33.05 25.90
C GLY A 234 -27.97 32.37 25.85
N PHE A 235 -27.79 31.33 25.04
CA PHE A 235 -26.49 30.64 24.87
C PHE A 235 -25.49 31.41 23.97
N GLY A 236 -25.91 32.53 23.39
CA GLY A 236 -25.12 33.34 22.45
C GLY A 236 -25.92 33.67 21.19
N GLU A 237 -25.34 34.51 20.33
CA GLU A 237 -25.92 34.85 19.03
C GLU A 237 -25.73 33.69 18.04
N VAL A 238 -26.81 33.22 17.42
CA VAL A 238 -26.75 32.16 16.41
C VAL A 238 -26.43 32.76 15.05
N GLU A 239 -25.27 32.42 14.48
CA GLU A 239 -24.81 32.93 13.18
C GLU A 239 -25.69 32.45 12.01
N GLU A 240 -25.94 31.14 11.92
CA GLU A 240 -26.73 30.56 10.84
C GLU A 240 -27.42 29.27 11.29
N VAL A 241 -28.69 29.10 10.92
CA VAL A 241 -29.46 27.86 11.12
C VAL A 241 -29.88 27.32 9.76
N ARG A 242 -29.60 26.04 9.51
CA ARG A 242 -30.09 25.33 8.33
C ARG A 242 -30.69 23.99 8.71
N ILE A 243 -31.96 23.80 8.41
CA ILE A 243 -32.61 22.49 8.52
C ILE A 243 -32.22 21.61 7.34
N VAL A 244 -31.77 20.40 7.66
CA VAL A 244 -31.50 19.37 6.66
C VAL A 244 -32.82 18.91 6.05
N ARG A 245 -33.01 19.19 4.76
CA ARG A 245 -34.20 18.80 4.00
C ARG A 245 -34.01 17.39 3.42
N MET A 246 -35.09 16.62 3.32
CA MET A 246 -35.06 15.35 2.59
C MET A 246 -34.89 15.60 1.08
N VAL A 247 -33.65 15.56 0.61
CA VAL A 247 -33.28 15.84 -0.80
C VAL A 247 -33.03 14.58 -1.63
N GLY A 248 -33.49 13.41 -1.21
CA GLY A 248 -33.15 12.13 -1.88
C GLY A 248 -33.49 12.07 -3.37
N LYS A 249 -34.56 12.74 -3.83
CA LYS A 249 -34.86 12.85 -5.29
C LYS A 249 -33.83 13.72 -6.02
N LEU A 250 -33.39 14.81 -5.40
CA LEU A 250 -32.39 15.72 -5.96
C LEU A 250 -31.02 15.06 -5.99
N GLU A 251 -30.64 14.37 -4.92
CA GLU A 251 -29.39 13.62 -4.83
C GLU A 251 -29.28 12.59 -5.96
N ARG A 252 -30.33 11.77 -6.18
CA ARG A 252 -30.38 10.84 -7.32
C ARG A 252 -30.27 11.55 -8.68
N LYS A 253 -30.87 12.74 -8.83
CA LYS A 253 -30.75 13.53 -10.07
C LYS A 253 -29.34 14.07 -10.25
N MET A 254 -28.69 14.52 -9.18
CA MET A 254 -27.30 15.00 -9.21
C MET A 254 -26.33 13.87 -9.53
N GLU A 255 -26.52 12.70 -8.93
CA GLU A 255 -25.72 11.50 -9.21
C GLU A 255 -25.89 11.05 -10.67
N ARG A 256 -27.13 11.06 -11.20
CA ARG A 256 -27.36 10.79 -12.63
C ARG A 256 -26.65 11.80 -13.51
N ARG A 257 -26.72 13.10 -13.18
CA ARG A 257 -26.03 14.16 -13.91
C ARG A 257 -24.52 13.91 -13.92
N GLU A 258 -23.93 13.58 -12.78
CA GLU A 258 -22.49 13.31 -12.66
C GLU A 258 -22.08 12.10 -13.51
N ARG A 259 -22.83 10.99 -13.44
CA ARG A 259 -22.60 9.82 -14.29
C ARG A 259 -22.69 10.15 -15.79
N THR A 260 -23.69 10.94 -16.19
CA THR A 260 -23.84 11.36 -17.59
C THR A 260 -22.70 12.29 -18.02
N LEU A 261 -22.22 13.19 -17.15
CA LEU A 261 -21.06 14.04 -17.44
C LEU A 261 -19.80 13.21 -17.66
N VAL A 262 -19.53 12.23 -16.80
CA VAL A 262 -18.37 11.32 -16.97
C VAL A 262 -18.46 10.55 -18.29
N LEU A 263 -19.66 10.09 -18.66
CA LEU A 263 -19.85 9.41 -19.94
C LEU A 263 -19.61 10.36 -21.13
N LEU A 264 -20.13 11.58 -21.05
CA LEU A 264 -19.93 12.61 -22.08
C LEU A 264 -18.44 12.95 -22.24
N GLU A 265 -17.72 13.13 -21.14
CA GLU A 265 -16.27 13.37 -21.15
C GLU A 265 -15.52 12.22 -21.81
N LYS A 266 -15.86 10.97 -21.45
CA LYS A 266 -15.26 9.78 -22.08
C LYS A 266 -15.52 9.74 -23.59
N SER A 267 -16.76 9.96 -24.01
CA SER A 267 -17.11 10.01 -25.44
C SER A 267 -16.41 11.14 -26.17
N CYS A 268 -16.26 12.32 -25.56
CA CYS A 268 -15.53 13.45 -26.13
C CYS A 268 -14.02 13.14 -26.28
N ILE A 269 -13.41 12.49 -25.28
CA ILE A 269 -12.01 12.04 -25.34
C ILE A 269 -11.82 10.99 -26.44
N GLU A 270 -12.74 10.03 -26.57
CA GLU A 270 -12.71 9.02 -27.63
C GLU A 270 -12.83 9.64 -29.02
N LEU A 271 -13.75 10.60 -29.19
CA LEU A 271 -13.89 11.37 -30.43
C LEU A 271 -12.60 12.12 -30.76
N GLY A 272 -12.03 12.85 -29.79
CA GLY A 272 -10.77 13.57 -29.96
C GLY A 272 -9.61 12.64 -30.36
N ARG A 273 -9.51 11.46 -29.71
CA ARG A 273 -8.50 10.45 -30.05
C ARG A 273 -8.67 9.91 -31.47
N ASN A 274 -9.91 9.68 -31.91
CA ASN A 274 -10.22 9.21 -33.25
C ASN A 274 -9.87 10.25 -34.32
N VAL A 275 -10.13 11.54 -34.05
CA VAL A 275 -9.75 12.64 -34.95
C VAL A 275 -8.22 12.72 -35.09
N VAL A 276 -7.48 12.71 -33.98
CA VAL A 276 -6.00 12.74 -33.99
C VAL A 276 -5.44 11.54 -34.73
N ALA A 277 -5.94 10.33 -34.46
CA ALA A 277 -5.55 9.12 -35.17
C ALA A 277 -5.85 9.19 -36.68
N GLY A 278 -6.96 9.82 -37.06
CA GLY A 278 -7.33 10.07 -38.45
C GLY A 278 -6.35 11.01 -39.16
N VAL A 279 -5.95 12.11 -38.52
CA VAL A 279 -4.95 13.06 -39.03
C VAL A 279 -3.60 12.37 -39.20
N GLU A 280 -3.16 11.60 -38.21
CA GLU A 280 -1.89 10.87 -38.24
C GLU A 280 -1.87 9.82 -39.37
N ARG A 281 -2.99 9.11 -39.58
CA ARG A 281 -3.15 8.19 -40.72
C ARG A 281 -3.05 8.91 -42.07
N LYS A 282 -3.68 10.08 -42.21
CA LYS A 282 -3.58 10.90 -43.44
C LYS A 282 -2.14 11.37 -43.69
N ARG A 283 -1.44 11.83 -42.65
CA ARG A 283 -0.04 12.23 -42.71
C ARG A 283 0.87 11.07 -43.14
N ARG A 284 0.75 9.91 -42.50
CA ARG A 284 1.49 8.68 -42.88
C ARG A 284 1.20 8.24 -44.32
N LYS A 285 -0.04 8.36 -44.79
CA LYS A 285 -0.40 8.10 -46.21
C LYS A 285 0.27 9.10 -47.16
N LYS A 286 0.34 10.39 -46.80
CA LYS A 286 1.02 11.42 -47.60
C LYS A 286 2.53 11.18 -47.66
N GLU A 287 3.17 10.83 -46.54
CA GLU A 287 4.59 10.47 -46.48
C GLU A 287 4.90 9.21 -47.32
N LYS A 288 4.06 8.17 -47.25
CA LYS A 288 4.20 6.97 -48.10
C LYS A 288 4.02 7.28 -49.59
N ARG A 289 3.03 8.11 -49.96
CA ARG A 289 2.83 8.55 -51.34
C ARG A 289 3.99 9.40 -51.85
N GLY A 290 4.56 10.27 -51.01
CA GLY A 290 5.75 11.07 -51.33
C GLY A 290 6.98 10.19 -51.58
N LYS A 291 7.24 9.21 -50.70
CA LYS A 291 8.32 8.22 -50.90
C LYS A 291 8.11 7.38 -52.16
N SER A 292 6.90 6.90 -52.42
CA SER A 292 6.59 6.12 -53.63
C SER A 292 6.75 6.95 -54.91
N LYS A 293 6.38 8.24 -54.90
CA LYS A 293 6.61 9.13 -56.04
C LYS A 293 8.10 9.40 -56.27
N ASN A 294 8.88 9.63 -55.21
CA ASN A 294 10.33 9.82 -55.34
C ASN A 294 11.04 8.56 -55.85
N VAL A 295 10.63 7.36 -55.39
CA VAL A 295 11.18 6.09 -55.88
C VAL A 295 10.79 5.85 -57.35
N ALA A 296 9.57 6.20 -57.75
CA ALA A 296 9.14 6.08 -59.14
C ALA A 296 9.85 7.07 -60.08
N SER A 297 10.12 8.31 -59.63
CA SER A 297 10.90 9.27 -60.43
C SER A 297 12.36 8.87 -60.56
N LEU A 298 12.97 8.31 -59.50
CA LEU A 298 14.32 7.73 -59.56
C LEU A 298 14.41 6.52 -60.49
N GLY A 299 13.39 5.67 -60.53
CA GLY A 299 13.33 4.53 -61.45
C GLY A 299 13.05 4.92 -62.91
N SER A 300 12.26 5.98 -63.14
CA SER A 300 11.99 6.50 -64.49
C SER A 300 13.21 7.18 -65.10
N GLY A 301 13.98 7.95 -64.32
CA GLY A 301 15.21 8.56 -64.80
C GLY A 301 16.25 7.51 -65.21
N ARG A 302 16.37 6.44 -64.42
CA ARG A 302 17.29 5.33 -64.71
C ARG A 302 16.91 4.53 -65.96
N ARG A 303 15.61 4.37 -66.24
CA ARG A 303 15.13 3.72 -67.47
C ARG A 303 15.34 4.56 -68.73
N GLN A 304 15.21 5.89 -68.63
CA GLN A 304 15.51 6.77 -69.75
C GLN A 304 17.00 6.79 -70.06
N GLU A 305 17.86 6.76 -69.04
CA GLU A 305 19.32 6.60 -69.21
C GLU A 305 19.68 5.25 -69.88
N GLU A 306 19.03 4.14 -69.48
CA GLU A 306 19.25 2.82 -70.10
C GLU A 306 18.73 2.74 -71.56
N GLU A 307 17.59 3.37 -71.88
CA GLU A 307 17.04 3.43 -73.25
C GLU A 307 17.88 4.33 -74.19
N GLU A 308 18.44 5.43 -73.68
CA GLU A 308 19.35 6.30 -74.45
C GLU A 308 20.70 5.60 -74.73
N GLU A 309 21.23 4.80 -73.79
CA GLU A 309 22.44 4.01 -74.01
C GLU A 309 22.24 2.86 -75.02
N GLU A 310 21.07 2.21 -75.05
CA GLU A 310 20.74 1.18 -76.05
C GLU A 310 20.55 1.78 -77.46
N GLU A 311 19.94 2.96 -77.61
CA GLU A 311 19.84 3.65 -78.90
C GLU A 311 21.20 4.12 -79.44
N GLU A 312 22.09 4.64 -78.58
CA GLU A 312 23.46 4.99 -79.00
C GLU A 312 24.28 3.75 -79.37
N GLY A 313 24.11 2.64 -78.65
CA GLY A 313 24.75 1.36 -78.98
C GLY A 313 24.30 0.81 -80.33
N GLY A 314 22.99 0.83 -80.59
CA GLY A 314 22.40 0.36 -81.85
C GLY A 314 22.84 1.16 -83.08
N LYS A 315 22.94 2.50 -82.97
CA LYS A 315 23.45 3.37 -84.04
C LYS A 315 24.91 3.08 -84.38
N LYS A 316 25.77 2.86 -83.37
CA LYS A 316 27.18 2.51 -83.58
C LYS A 316 27.37 1.14 -84.24
N THR A 317 26.47 0.18 -84.00
CA THR A 317 26.53 -1.14 -84.68
C THR A 317 26.06 -1.10 -86.13
N LEU A 318 25.11 -0.23 -86.49
CA LEU A 318 24.67 -0.07 -87.88
C LEU A 318 25.71 0.69 -88.73
N GLU A 319 26.41 1.67 -88.16
CA GLU A 319 27.51 2.36 -88.85
C GLU A 319 28.76 1.48 -89.09
N MET A 320 28.90 0.36 -88.37
CA MET A 320 30.02 -0.60 -88.54
C MET A 320 29.74 -1.74 -89.54
N VAL A 321 28.55 -1.82 -90.15
CA VAL A 321 28.19 -2.86 -91.14
C VAL A 321 28.12 -2.31 -92.57
N GLU A 322 28.30 -0.99 -92.77
CA GLU A 322 28.27 -0.33 -94.07
C GLU A 322 29.66 -0.03 -94.69
N TYR A 323 30.71 -0.74 -94.26
CA TYR A 323 32.04 -0.71 -94.90
C TYR A 323 32.59 -2.10 -95.23
#